data_AF-A0A2P2JMD9-F1
#
_entry.id   AF-A0A2P2JMD9-F1
#
_cell.length_a   1.000
_cell.length_b   1.000
_cell.length_c   1.000
_cell.angle_alpha   90.00
_cell.angle_beta   90.00
_cell.angle_gamma   90.00
#
_symmetry.space_group_name_H-M   'P 1'
#
loop_
_entity.id
_entity.type
_entity.pdbx_description
1 polymer ?
#
loop_
_entity_poly.entity_id
_entity_poly.type
_entity_poly.pdbx_seq_one_letter_code
_entity_poly.pdbx_strand_id
1 'polypeptide(L)'
;MTSPIKPLYDGQTTFSSWYPSSQQSSAASSPPRARSMPARAPRIDGKEFFRQARTRLSYEQFSAFLANIKELNAQKQTREETLRKAEEIFGMDNKDLYLSFQGLLSRSIH
;
A
#
# COMPACT_ATOMS: atom_id res chain seq x y z
N MET A 1 16.07 23.92 -45.33
CA MET A 1 16.12 22.56 -44.77
C MET A 1 14.71 22.03 -44.71
N THR A 2 14.48 20.94 -45.43
CA THR A 2 13.22 20.52 -46.05
C THR A 2 12.40 19.62 -45.12
N SER A 3 11.08 19.81 -45.07
CA SER A 3 10.14 18.83 -44.49
C SER A 3 9.99 17.61 -45.41
N PRO A 4 9.71 16.43 -44.85
CA PRO A 4 8.81 15.45 -45.50
C PRO A 4 7.68 15.05 -44.52
N ILE A 5 6.41 15.36 -44.81
CA ILE A 5 5.40 14.61 -45.59
C ILE A 5 4.80 13.39 -44.83
N LYS A 6 3.48 13.49 -44.61
CA LYS A 6 2.51 12.52 -44.04
C LYS A 6 2.10 11.49 -45.12
N PRO A 7 1.56 10.31 -44.76
CA PRO A 7 0.10 10.08 -44.95
C PRO A 7 -0.50 9.17 -43.84
N LEU A 8 -1.68 9.46 -43.27
CA LEU A 8 -3.06 9.22 -43.76
C LEU A 8 -3.47 7.74 -43.87
N TYR A 9 -4.42 7.37 -43.00
CA TYR A 9 -5.49 6.37 -43.14
C TYR A 9 -6.56 6.88 -42.13
N ASP A 10 -7.53 7.72 -42.50
CA ASP A 10 -8.82 7.49 -43.19
C ASP A 10 -9.61 6.26 -42.76
N GLY A 11 -10.74 6.51 -42.07
CA GLY A 11 -11.75 5.49 -41.89
C GLY A 11 -12.87 5.90 -40.95
N GLN A 12 -13.78 6.75 -41.45
CA GLN A 12 -15.23 6.70 -41.18
C GLN A 12 -15.67 7.02 -39.73
N THR A 13 -16.64 7.86 -39.40
CA THR A 13 -17.93 8.15 -40.05
C THR A 13 -18.59 9.35 -39.33
N THR A 14 -19.01 10.34 -40.14
CA THR A 14 -20.29 11.06 -40.09
C THR A 14 -20.91 11.51 -38.75
N PHE A 15 -21.11 12.84 -38.64
CA PHE A 15 -22.39 13.56 -38.45
C PHE A 15 -23.32 13.07 -37.31
N SER A 16 -23.98 13.87 -36.49
CA SER A 16 -24.36 15.28 -36.55
C SER A 16 -25.21 15.57 -35.32
N SER A 17 -25.36 16.86 -35.03
CA SER A 17 -26.59 17.50 -34.56
C SER A 17 -27.22 17.05 -33.23
N TRP A 18 -26.97 17.89 -32.24
CA TRP A 18 -27.99 18.52 -31.38
C TRP A 18 -29.46 18.18 -31.70
N TYR A 19 -30.12 17.50 -30.76
CA TYR A 19 -31.56 17.59 -30.52
C TYR A 19 -31.81 17.53 -29.01
N PRO A 20 -32.55 18.49 -28.41
CA PRO A 20 -33.07 18.36 -27.06
C PRO A 20 -34.44 17.70 -27.15
N SER A 21 -34.68 16.64 -26.37
CA SER A 21 -36.04 16.15 -26.16
C SER A 21 -36.18 15.69 -24.73
N SER A 22 -36.77 16.58 -23.92
CA SER A 22 -37.47 16.21 -22.69
C SER A 22 -38.47 15.11 -23.01
N GLN A 23 -38.47 14.02 -22.24
CA GLN A 23 -39.65 13.51 -21.50
C GLN A 23 -39.20 12.39 -20.55
N GLN A 24 -39.37 12.66 -19.25
CA GLN A 24 -40.02 11.76 -18.30
C GLN A 24 -39.35 10.42 -17.96
N SER A 25 -38.80 10.32 -16.74
CA SER A 25 -39.34 9.40 -15.72
C SER A 25 -38.53 9.48 -14.43
N SER A 26 -39.25 9.69 -13.34
CA SER A 26 -38.78 9.57 -11.97
C SER A 26 -38.25 8.17 -11.69
N ALA A 27 -36.97 8.06 -11.35
CA ALA A 27 -36.46 6.95 -10.55
C ALA A 27 -35.28 7.47 -9.74
N ALA A 28 -35.46 7.52 -8.41
CA ALA A 28 -34.38 7.69 -7.47
C ALA A 28 -33.40 6.52 -7.67
N SER A 29 -32.25 6.80 -8.26
CA SER A 29 -31.15 5.85 -8.34
C SER A 29 -29.87 6.62 -8.15
N SER A 30 -29.68 7.12 -6.92
CA SER A 30 -28.35 7.45 -6.44
C SER A 30 -27.43 6.28 -6.79
N PRO A 31 -26.27 6.50 -7.43
CA PRO A 31 -25.30 5.43 -7.59
C PRO A 31 -25.03 4.89 -6.18
N PRO A 32 -25.06 3.57 -5.95
CA PRO A 32 -24.64 3.04 -4.68
C PRO A 32 -23.19 3.49 -4.52
N ARG A 33 -23.01 4.44 -3.59
CA ARG A 33 -21.74 4.84 -3.01
C ARG A 33 -20.91 3.58 -2.92
N ALA A 34 -19.83 3.58 -3.70
CA ALA A 34 -18.90 2.47 -3.83
C ALA A 34 -18.81 1.78 -2.48
N ARG A 35 -19.09 0.47 -2.47
CA ARG A 35 -18.94 -0.40 -1.31
C ARG A 35 -17.46 -0.39 -0.90
N SER A 36 -17.03 0.66 -0.22
CA SER A 36 -15.75 0.75 0.47
C SER A 36 -15.95 0.19 1.86
N MET A 37 -16.20 -1.11 1.94
CA MET A 37 -15.92 -1.93 3.12
C MET A 37 -15.64 -3.35 2.58
N PRO A 38 -14.57 -4.00 3.03
CA PRO A 38 -14.44 -4.25 4.45
C PRO A 38 -13.38 -3.34 5.06
N ALA A 39 -13.77 -2.70 6.16
CA ALA A 39 -12.89 -2.54 7.31
C ALA A 39 -12.40 -3.93 7.71
N ARG A 40 -11.46 -4.49 6.93
CA ARG A 40 -10.52 -5.46 7.42
C ARG A 40 -9.63 -4.58 8.29
N ALA A 41 -9.91 -4.57 9.60
CA ALA A 41 -9.15 -3.86 10.63
C ALA A 41 -7.71 -3.69 10.15
N PRO A 42 -7.15 -2.46 10.08
CA PRO A 42 -5.98 -2.13 9.29
C PRO A 42 -4.94 -3.21 9.52
N ARG A 43 -4.90 -4.17 8.59
CA ARG A 43 -4.09 -5.37 8.75
C ARG A 43 -2.73 -4.84 8.42
N ILE A 44 -1.96 -4.48 9.45
CA ILE A 44 -0.68 -3.82 9.29
C ILE A 44 0.13 -4.65 8.30
N ASP A 45 0.23 -4.11 7.09
CA ASP A 45 0.97 -4.73 6.01
C ASP A 45 2.44 -4.63 6.38
N GLY A 46 3.22 -5.69 6.17
CA GLY A 46 4.66 -5.64 6.45
C GLY A 46 5.30 -4.43 5.76
N LYS A 47 4.85 -4.12 4.54
CA LYS A 47 5.30 -2.93 3.78
C LYS A 47 4.98 -1.61 4.49
N GLU A 48 3.80 -1.48 5.08
CA GLU A 48 3.39 -0.26 5.79
C GLU A 48 4.12 -0.11 7.13
N PHE A 49 4.37 -1.23 7.81
CA PHE A 49 5.19 -1.27 9.00
C PHE A 49 6.62 -0.78 8.74
N PHE A 50 7.29 -1.28 7.70
CA PHE A 50 8.65 -0.83 7.36
C PHE A 50 8.68 0.66 7.01
N ARG A 51 7.64 1.17 6.32
CA ARG A 51 7.50 2.59 6.03
C ARG A 51 7.40 3.41 7.32
N GLN A 52 6.55 3.00 8.26
CA GLN A 52 6.38 3.67 9.55
C GLN A 52 7.65 3.60 10.41
N ALA A 53 8.24 2.42 10.55
CA ALA A 53 9.48 2.21 11.29
C ALA A 53 10.60 3.12 10.77
N ARG A 54 10.74 3.27 9.44
CA ARG A 54 11.73 4.17 8.85
C ARG A 54 11.49 5.65 9.20
N THR A 55 10.24 6.08 9.32
CA THR A 55 9.92 7.48 9.68
C THR A 55 10.01 7.77 11.17
N ARG A 56 9.89 6.74 12.01
CA ARG A 56 9.83 6.84 13.47
C ARG A 56 11.20 6.63 14.12
N LEU A 57 11.99 5.72 13.57
CA LEU A 57 13.28 5.33 14.12
C LEU A 57 14.40 6.17 13.52
N SER A 58 15.44 6.38 14.32
CA SER A 58 16.70 6.96 13.82
C SER A 58 17.33 6.04 12.78
N TYR A 59 18.16 6.59 11.90
CA TYR A 59 18.83 5.80 10.85
C TYR A 59 19.60 4.59 11.43
N GLU A 60 20.32 4.81 12.53
CA GLU A 60 21.08 3.75 13.22
C GLU A 60 20.15 2.66 13.76
N GLN A 61 19.06 3.04 14.45
CA GLN A 61 18.05 2.10 14.94
C GLN A 61 17.41 1.31 13.78
N PHE A 62 17.01 2.00 12.71
CA PHE A 62 16.40 1.35 11.56
C PHE A 62 17.38 0.38 10.86
N SER A 63 18.66 0.73 10.76
CA SER A 63 19.68 -0.16 10.20
C SER A 63 19.93 -1.39 11.09
N ALA A 64 19.99 -1.21 12.41
CA ALA A 64 20.09 -2.30 13.38
C ALA A 64 18.88 -3.23 13.27
N PHE A 65 17.68 -2.66 13.07
CA PHE A 65 16.47 -3.42 12.83
C PHE A 65 16.57 -4.26 11.56
N LEU A 66 17.03 -3.70 10.44
CA LEU A 66 17.21 -4.46 9.20
C LEU A 66 18.23 -5.61 9.33
N ALA A 67 19.32 -5.39 10.08
CA ALA A 67 20.30 -6.44 10.38
C ALA A 67 19.65 -7.58 11.20
N ASN A 68 18.84 -7.22 12.20
CA ASN A 68 18.08 -8.16 13.01
C ASN A 68 17.11 -9.00 12.16
N ILE A 69 16.37 -8.37 11.23
CA ILE A 69 15.50 -9.08 10.29
C ILE A 69 16.30 -10.01 9.36
N LYS A 70 17.46 -9.58 8.86
CA LYS A 70 18.33 -10.44 8.03
C LYS A 70 18.76 -11.69 8.77
N GLU A 71 19.16 -11.57 10.04
CA GLU A 71 19.58 -12.71 10.86
C GLU A 71 18.43 -13.71 11.10
N LEU A 72 17.22 -13.20 11.34
CA LEU A 72 16.03 -14.05 11.46
C LEU A 72 15.72 -14.78 10.14
N ASN A 73 15.79 -14.08 9.00
CA ASN A 73 15.58 -14.68 7.68
C ASN A 73 16.67 -15.71 7.33
N ALA A 74 17.90 -15.51 7.83
CA ALA A 74 18.98 -16.48 7.71
C ALA A 74 18.85 -17.68 8.67
N GLN A 75 17.76 -17.75 9.46
CA GLN A 75 17.54 -18.73 10.53
C GLN A 75 18.72 -18.80 11.54
N LYS A 76 19.47 -17.70 11.68
CA LYS A 76 20.61 -17.61 12.60
C LYS A 76 20.22 -17.23 14.03
N GLN A 77 19.02 -16.69 14.21
CA GLN A 77 18.46 -16.38 15.52
C GLN A 77 17.01 -16.85 15.63
N THR A 78 16.57 -17.03 16.87
CA THR A 78 15.18 -17.36 17.16
C THR A 78 14.27 -16.14 17.05
N ARG A 79 12.96 -16.39 16.94
CA ARG A 79 11.95 -15.32 16.93
C ARG A 79 12.02 -14.51 18.24
N GLU A 80 12.17 -15.18 19.38
CA GLU A 80 12.26 -14.54 20.70
C GLU A 80 13.47 -13.61 20.81
N GLU A 81 14.64 -14.03 20.32
CA GLU A 81 15.82 -13.16 20.25
C GLU A 81 15.58 -11.95 19.35
N THR A 82 14.94 -12.16 18.19
CA THR A 82 14.64 -11.08 17.25
C THR A 82 13.72 -10.05 17.89
N LEU A 83 12.71 -10.52 18.65
CA LEU A 83 11.78 -9.67 19.38
C LEU A 83 12.48 -8.87 20.47
N ARG A 84 13.33 -9.51 21.30
CA ARG A 84 14.09 -8.81 22.33
C ARG A 84 14.96 -7.70 21.74
N LYS A 85 15.74 -8.03 20.70
CA LYS A 85 16.55 -7.03 19.98
C LYS A 85 15.70 -5.92 19.36
N ALA A 86 14.53 -6.25 18.81
CA ALA A 86 13.63 -5.27 18.23
C ALA A 86 13.06 -4.31 19.31
N GLU A 87 12.76 -4.82 20.51
CA GLU A 87 12.35 -3.98 21.65
C GLU A 87 13.45 -3.00 22.06
N GLU A 88 14.71 -3.44 22.12
CA GLU A 88 15.85 -2.55 22.39
C GLU A 88 16.03 -1.49 21.30
N ILE A 89 15.88 -1.88 20.03
CA ILE A 89 16.06 -0.98 18.88
C ILE A 89 14.94 0.07 18.81
N PHE A 90 13.68 -0.35 19.02
CA PHE A 90 12.53 0.55 19.01
C PHE A 90 12.47 1.43 20.26
N GLY A 91 12.93 0.89 21.38
CA GLY A 91 12.86 1.53 22.69
C GLY A 91 11.44 1.67 23.21
N MET A 92 11.32 2.31 24.37
CA MET A 92 10.03 2.50 25.05
C MET A 92 9.07 3.43 24.30
N ASP A 93 9.61 4.33 23.48
CA ASP A 93 8.84 5.34 22.73
C ASP A 93 8.05 4.73 21.57
N ASN A 94 8.53 3.61 21.02
CA ASN A 94 7.95 2.97 19.83
C ASN A 94 7.39 1.57 20.12
N LYS A 95 6.84 1.34 21.33
CA LYS A 95 6.23 0.05 21.71
C LYS A 95 5.14 -0.43 20.75
N ASP A 96 4.43 0.49 20.10
CA ASP A 96 3.42 0.14 19.09
C ASP A 96 4.04 -0.57 17.88
N LEU A 97 5.26 -0.18 17.48
CA LEU A 97 6.02 -0.87 16.44
C LEU A 97 6.42 -2.28 16.89
N TYR A 98 6.79 -2.47 18.15
CA TYR A 98 7.08 -3.79 18.70
C TYR A 98 5.87 -4.74 18.60
N LEU A 99 4.70 -4.28 19.06
CA LEU A 99 3.46 -5.08 19.01
C LEU A 99 3.06 -5.41 17.55
N SER A 100 3.19 -4.43 16.67
CA SER A 100 2.95 -4.59 15.23
C SER A 100 3.90 -5.62 14.60
N PHE A 101 5.19 -5.55 14.95
CA PHE A 101 6.22 -6.46 14.47
C PHE A 101 6.00 -7.89 14.98
N GLN A 102 5.61 -8.05 16.25
CA GLN A 102 5.26 -9.35 16.83
C GLN A 102 4.10 -10.00 16.08
N GLY A 103 3.05 -9.22 15.75
CA GLY A 103 1.93 -9.67 14.94
C GLY A 103 2.33 -10.10 13.52
N LEU A 104 3.23 -9.35 12.88
CA LEU A 104 3.78 -9.68 11.57
C LEU A 104 4.57 -10.99 11.59
N LEU A 105 5.46 -11.14 12.57
CA LEU A 105 6.28 -12.34 12.75
C LEU A 105 5.44 -13.58 12.99
N SER A 106 4.41 -13.50 13.83
CA SER A 106 3.51 -14.62 14.14
C SER A 106 2.86 -15.19 12.87
N ARG A 107 2.51 -14.31 11.93
CA ARG A 107 1.79 -14.66 10.70
C ARG A 107 2.67 -15.20 9.58
N SER A 108 3.98 -14.90 9.57
CA SER A 108 4.92 -15.35 8.53
C SER A 108 5.41 -16.80 8.68
N ILE A 109 4.97 -17.55 9.70
CA ILE A 109 5.38 -18.96 9.94
C ILE A 109 4.21 -19.93 9.67
N HIS A 110 3.43 -19.66 8.63
CA HIS A 110 2.42 -20.58 8.06
C HIS A 110 2.63 -20.62 6.55
#